data_AF-M7BNZ2-F1
#
_entry.id   AF-M7BNZ2-F1
#
_cell.length_a   1.000
_cell.length_b   1.000
_cell.length_c   1.000
_cell.angle_alpha   90.00
_cell.angle_beta   90.00
_cell.angle_gamma   90.00
#
_symmetry.space_group_name_H-M   'P 1'
#
loop_
_entity.id
_entity.type
_entity.pdbx_description
1 polymer ?
#
loop_
_entity_poly.entity_id
_entity_poly.type
_entity_poly.pdbx_seq_one_letter_code
_entity_poly.pdbx_strand_id
1 'polypeptide(L)'
;MQRVYGAQNEMCLATQQLSKQLLAYEKQNFALGKGDEEVISTLHYFSKVVDELNILHSELAKQLADTMVLPIIQFREKDLTEHDLSMAKYSRLPKRRENEKLKTEVVKEVANARRKQHLSSLQYYCALNALQYRKRIAMMEPMLGYTQGQINFFKKGAEMFSKRMDSFLSPVSNMVQSIQGELDAEADAMRVSQQDLLSVNESVYTPDSDVTSPAINRNLIQKAGYLNLRNKTGLVTTTWDRLYFFTQGGNLMCQPRGAVAGGLIQDLDNCSVMAVDCEDRRYCFQITTPTGKSGITLQAESKKEYEEAVAIKLNQTALQAVTPITSFGKKHESLRPSQNVKNMEMESDKIIPKELSTKPNCTELIAPGTPIQFDMVLPATEFLDQNRGGRRTNPFGESEDNKNDEEDSLLQQMFVVRFLGSMAVQSDDTNEVIYEAMRQVLAARAIHNIFRTTESHLMVTTKSLRLIDPQTQVTRTTFELASVTQFAAHQDNKRLIGFVVRVTESLGEESMSANIFESNTEGEKDPEALAQLMMSMPLTNDGKFKLLNDQSEEDGAIPEERGEESEA
;
A
#
# COMPACT_ATOMS: atom_id res chain seq x y z
N MET A 1 -38.80 -6.45 -0.71
CA MET A 1 -38.42 -5.47 -1.75
C MET A 1 -37.08 -4.80 -1.43
N GLN A 2 -36.88 -4.21 -0.24
CA GLN A 2 -35.58 -3.63 0.15
C GLN A 2 -34.40 -4.62 0.03
N ARG A 3 -34.55 -5.88 0.46
CA ARG A 3 -33.50 -6.90 0.29
C ARG A 3 -33.12 -7.18 -1.18
N VAL A 4 -34.09 -7.10 -2.10
CA VAL A 4 -33.85 -7.29 -3.54
C VAL A 4 -33.06 -6.11 -4.09
N TYR A 5 -33.45 -4.88 -3.72
CA TYR A 5 -32.70 -3.68 -4.05
C TYR A 5 -31.27 -3.73 -3.47
N GLY A 6 -31.11 -4.11 -2.20
CA GLY A 6 -29.81 -4.25 -1.55
C GLY A 6 -28.89 -5.24 -2.28
N ALA A 7 -29.41 -6.43 -2.64
CA ALA A 7 -28.66 -7.40 -3.44
C ALA A 7 -28.26 -6.86 -4.82
N GLN A 8 -29.15 -6.09 -5.48
CA GLN A 8 -28.84 -5.46 -6.76
C GLN A 8 -27.77 -4.37 -6.63
N ASN A 9 -27.76 -3.63 -5.52
CA ASN A 9 -26.75 -2.61 -5.23
C ASN A 9 -25.38 -3.24 -4.91
N GLU A 10 -25.36 -4.33 -4.14
CA GLU A 10 -24.13 -5.11 -3.89
C GLU A 10 -23.52 -5.65 -5.20
N MET A 11 -24.36 -6.05 -6.16
CA MET A 11 -23.86 -6.47 -7.48
C MET A 11 -23.14 -5.34 -8.24
N CYS A 12 -23.60 -4.09 -8.10
CA CYS A 12 -22.89 -2.93 -8.66
C CYS A 12 -21.51 -2.79 -8.02
N LEU A 13 -21.43 -2.88 -6.69
CA LEU A 13 -20.16 -2.76 -5.96
C LEU A 13 -19.18 -3.88 -6.35
N ALA A 14 -19.67 -5.12 -6.43
CA ALA A 14 -18.87 -6.28 -6.81
C ALA A 14 -18.30 -6.15 -8.24
N THR A 15 -19.12 -5.72 -9.20
CA THR A 15 -18.67 -5.55 -10.60
C THR A 15 -17.71 -4.35 -10.75
N GLN A 16 -17.95 -3.26 -10.04
CA GLN A 16 -17.00 -2.13 -9.97
C GLN A 16 -15.65 -2.57 -9.40
N GLN A 17 -15.65 -3.35 -8.32
CA GLN A 17 -14.43 -3.88 -7.72
C GLN A 17 -13.70 -4.84 -8.65
N LEU A 18 -14.43 -5.71 -9.35
CA LEU A 18 -13.85 -6.64 -10.33
C LEU A 18 -13.13 -5.89 -11.45
N SER A 19 -13.76 -4.87 -12.04
CA SER A 19 -13.12 -4.05 -13.09
C SER A 19 -11.84 -3.39 -12.57
N LYS A 20 -11.88 -2.78 -11.38
CA LYS A 20 -10.70 -2.18 -10.75
C LYS A 20 -9.57 -3.21 -10.54
N GLN A 21 -9.90 -4.43 -10.15
CA GLN A 21 -8.92 -5.49 -9.93
C GLN A 21 -8.27 -5.96 -11.24
N LEU A 22 -9.03 -6.03 -12.34
CA LEU A 22 -8.50 -6.36 -13.66
C LEU A 22 -7.48 -5.31 -14.13
N LEU A 23 -7.76 -4.02 -13.92
CA LEU A 23 -6.84 -2.92 -14.22
C LEU A 23 -5.62 -2.88 -13.29
N ALA A 24 -5.73 -3.41 -12.08
CA ALA A 24 -4.61 -3.44 -11.14
C ALA A 24 -3.49 -4.39 -11.58
N TYR A 25 -3.77 -5.35 -12.48
CA TYR A 25 -2.77 -6.30 -12.98
C TYR A 25 -1.61 -5.61 -13.70
N GLU A 26 -1.87 -4.58 -14.52
CA GLU A 26 -0.81 -3.82 -15.22
C GLU A 26 0.13 -3.11 -14.23
N LYS A 27 -0.39 -2.70 -13.08
CA LYS A 27 0.37 -2.01 -12.04
C LYS A 27 1.18 -2.96 -11.16
N GLN A 28 0.97 -4.27 -11.31
CA GLN A 28 1.68 -5.25 -10.51
C GLN A 28 3.12 -5.40 -11.03
N ASN A 29 4.09 -5.18 -10.14
CA ASN A 29 5.51 -5.30 -10.48
C ASN A 29 5.93 -6.77 -10.50
N PHE A 30 6.28 -7.28 -11.68
CA PHE A 30 6.86 -8.61 -11.86
C PHE A 30 8.39 -8.51 -11.89
N ALA A 31 9.06 -9.25 -11.00
CA ALA A 31 10.52 -9.19 -10.86
C ALA A 31 11.31 -9.65 -12.11
N LEU A 32 10.66 -10.41 -13.01
CA LEU A 32 11.28 -11.03 -14.17
C LEU A 32 11.19 -10.18 -15.45
N GLY A 33 10.44 -9.08 -15.44
CA GLY A 33 10.26 -8.21 -16.60
C GLY A 33 8.91 -7.49 -16.59
N LYS A 34 8.63 -6.73 -17.66
CA LYS A 34 7.28 -6.20 -17.88
C LYS A 34 6.30 -7.37 -18.08
N GLY A 35 5.07 -7.20 -17.58
CA GLY A 35 4.00 -8.18 -17.81
C GLY A 35 3.72 -8.36 -19.31
N ASP A 36 3.17 -9.51 -19.67
CA ASP A 36 2.81 -9.81 -21.05
C ASP A 36 1.74 -8.82 -21.55
N GLU A 37 2.09 -8.04 -22.58
CA GLU A 37 1.23 -7.02 -23.19
C GLU A 37 -0.06 -7.63 -23.78
N GLU A 38 -0.01 -8.88 -24.26
CA GLU A 38 -1.20 -9.56 -24.78
C GLU A 38 -2.20 -9.87 -23.65
N VAL A 39 -1.70 -10.31 -22.49
CA VAL A 39 -2.52 -10.55 -21.30
C VAL A 39 -3.07 -9.23 -20.74
N ILE A 40 -2.22 -8.19 -20.64
CA ILE A 40 -2.64 -6.87 -20.16
C ILE A 40 -3.75 -6.29 -21.04
N SER A 41 -3.58 -6.31 -22.37
CA SER A 41 -4.58 -5.80 -23.30
C SER A 41 -5.90 -6.56 -23.24
N THR A 42 -5.84 -7.88 -23.04
CA THR A 42 -7.01 -8.74 -22.85
C THR A 42 -7.76 -8.40 -21.56
N LEU A 43 -7.04 -8.22 -20.44
CA LEU A 43 -7.62 -7.83 -19.15
C LEU A 43 -8.22 -6.42 -19.19
N HIS A 44 -7.59 -5.48 -19.91
CA HIS A 44 -8.15 -4.15 -20.17
C HIS A 44 -9.47 -4.22 -20.93
N TYR A 45 -9.59 -5.12 -21.92
CA TYR A 45 -10.85 -5.31 -22.62
C TYR A 45 -11.93 -5.89 -21.69
N PHE A 46 -11.61 -6.92 -20.89
CA PHE A 46 -12.55 -7.46 -19.91
C PHE A 46 -13.00 -6.42 -18.88
N SER A 47 -12.10 -5.57 -18.39
CA SER A 47 -12.45 -4.46 -17.49
C SER A 47 -13.50 -3.54 -18.10
N LYS A 48 -13.34 -3.14 -19.37
CA LYS A 48 -14.35 -2.32 -20.07
C LYS A 48 -15.71 -3.01 -20.15
N VAL A 49 -15.74 -4.31 -20.45
CA VAL A 49 -16.98 -5.09 -20.51
C VAL A 49 -17.66 -5.15 -19.14
N VAL A 50 -16.88 -5.35 -18.07
CA VAL A 50 -17.38 -5.36 -16.68
C VAL A 50 -17.90 -3.98 -16.28
N ASP A 51 -17.24 -2.89 -16.69
CA ASP A 51 -17.71 -1.53 -16.45
C ASP A 51 -19.05 -1.24 -17.14
N GLU A 52 -19.19 -1.65 -18.41
CA GLU A 52 -20.47 -1.53 -19.12
C GLU A 52 -21.58 -2.33 -18.42
N LEU A 53 -21.29 -3.55 -17.94
CA LEU A 53 -22.23 -4.35 -17.16
C LEU A 53 -22.60 -3.68 -15.83
N ASN A 54 -21.64 -3.08 -15.14
CA ASN A 54 -21.87 -2.32 -13.91
C ASN A 54 -22.82 -1.14 -14.14
N ILE A 55 -22.71 -0.44 -15.29
CA ILE A 55 -23.65 0.62 -15.67
C ILE A 55 -25.08 0.07 -15.75
N LEU A 56 -25.28 -1.10 -16.37
CA LEU A 56 -26.61 -1.74 -16.45
C LEU A 56 -27.15 -2.11 -15.06
N HIS A 57 -26.31 -2.68 -14.19
CA HIS A 57 -26.69 -2.99 -12.81
C HIS A 57 -27.05 -1.74 -12.01
N SER A 58 -26.32 -0.64 -12.21
CA SER A 58 -26.56 0.65 -11.56
C SER A 58 -27.86 1.30 -12.01
N GLU A 59 -28.14 1.26 -13.33
CA GLU A 59 -29.43 1.70 -13.88
C GLU A 59 -30.59 0.89 -13.30
N LEU A 60 -30.44 -0.44 -13.23
CA LEU A 60 -31.45 -1.32 -12.64
C LEU A 60 -31.65 -1.03 -11.15
N ALA A 61 -30.57 -0.89 -10.37
CA ALA A 61 -30.64 -0.58 -8.94
C ALA A 61 -31.43 0.71 -8.70
N LYS A 62 -31.13 1.77 -9.47
CA LYS A 62 -31.85 3.04 -9.41
C LYS A 62 -33.34 2.85 -9.75
N GLN A 63 -33.64 2.15 -10.84
CA GLN A 63 -35.04 1.89 -11.23
C GLN A 63 -35.80 1.10 -10.16
N LEU A 64 -35.16 0.13 -9.49
CA LEU A 64 -35.75 -0.62 -8.38
C LEU A 64 -36.00 0.27 -7.15
N ALA A 65 -35.08 1.18 -6.82
CA ALA A 65 -35.27 2.13 -5.73
C ALA A 65 -36.50 3.01 -6.01
N ASP A 66 -36.55 3.64 -7.18
CA ASP A 66 -37.54 4.64 -7.55
C ASP A 66 -38.94 4.05 -7.78
N THR A 67 -39.02 2.90 -8.44
CA THR A 67 -40.30 2.35 -8.94
C THR A 67 -40.83 1.16 -8.15
N MET A 68 -40.01 0.52 -7.31
CA MET A 68 -40.44 -0.61 -6.49
C MET A 68 -40.37 -0.30 -4.99
N VAL A 69 -39.24 0.19 -4.49
CA VAL A 69 -39.03 0.40 -3.04
C VAL A 69 -39.74 1.67 -2.56
N LEU A 70 -39.53 2.79 -3.25
CA LEU A 70 -40.06 4.09 -2.85
C LEU A 70 -41.60 4.12 -2.76
N PRO A 71 -42.39 3.56 -3.71
CA PRO A 71 -43.85 3.58 -3.58
C PRO A 71 -44.36 2.81 -2.35
N ILE A 72 -43.71 1.72 -1.96
CA ILE A 72 -44.05 0.96 -0.74
C ILE A 72 -43.74 1.77 0.52
N ILE A 73 -42.59 2.46 0.55
CA ILE A 73 -42.23 3.35 1.66
C ILE A 73 -43.26 4.47 1.76
N GLN A 74 -43.60 5.13 0.65
CA GLN A 74 -44.59 6.20 0.63
C GLN A 74 -45.98 5.72 1.08
N PHE A 75 -46.42 4.53 0.65
CA PHE A 75 -47.67 3.94 1.11
C PHE A 75 -47.65 3.70 2.63
N ARG A 76 -46.55 3.16 3.16
CA ARG A 76 -46.39 2.93 4.61
C ARG A 76 -46.39 4.25 5.40
N GLU A 77 -45.64 5.24 4.94
CA GLU A 77 -45.40 6.47 5.69
C GLU A 77 -46.49 7.52 5.54
N LYS A 78 -47.23 7.55 4.43
CA LYS A 78 -48.26 8.55 4.18
C LYS A 78 -49.67 7.97 4.33
N ASP A 79 -49.94 6.82 3.71
CA ASP A 79 -51.30 6.31 3.64
C ASP A 79 -51.71 5.56 4.91
N LEU A 80 -50.79 4.83 5.56
CA LEU A 80 -51.07 4.18 6.84
C LEU A 80 -51.04 5.19 8.01
N THR A 81 -50.15 6.18 7.99
CA THR A 81 -50.08 7.18 9.06
C THR A 81 -51.28 8.13 9.06
N GLU A 82 -51.86 8.45 7.89
CA GLU A 82 -53.09 9.24 7.80
C GLU A 82 -54.27 8.53 8.51
N HIS A 83 -54.33 7.20 8.40
CA HIS A 83 -55.26 6.36 9.13
C HIS A 83 -55.00 6.39 10.65
N ASP A 84 -53.75 6.23 11.08
CA ASP A 84 -53.36 6.29 12.50
C ASP A 84 -53.68 7.65 13.13
N LEU A 85 -53.41 8.75 12.43
CA LEU A 85 -53.75 10.12 12.87
C LEU A 85 -55.27 10.30 13.03
N SER A 86 -56.06 9.73 12.11
CA SER A 86 -57.52 9.78 12.17
C SER A 86 -58.07 8.98 13.35
N MET A 87 -57.49 7.80 13.62
CA MET A 87 -57.81 6.96 14.77
C MET A 87 -57.42 7.62 16.11
N ALA A 88 -56.26 8.27 16.18
CA ALA A 88 -55.81 9.01 17.36
C ALA A 88 -56.72 10.20 17.69
N LYS A 89 -57.18 10.94 16.66
CA LYS A 89 -58.17 12.02 16.83
C LYS A 89 -59.50 11.52 17.41
N TYR A 90 -59.95 10.34 16.95
CA TYR A 90 -61.16 9.70 17.48
C TYR A 90 -60.99 9.24 18.94
N SER A 91 -59.84 8.66 19.28
CA SER A 91 -59.58 8.09 20.60
C SER A 91 -59.46 9.15 21.72
N ARG A 92 -59.10 10.40 21.39
CA ARG A 92 -58.93 11.52 22.36
C ARG A 92 -60.24 12.23 22.73
N LEU A 93 -61.40 11.66 22.42
CA LEU A 93 -62.69 12.27 22.75
C LEU A 93 -62.99 12.14 24.25
N PRO A 94 -63.44 13.22 24.94
CA PRO A 94 -63.61 13.22 26.39
C PRO A 94 -64.73 12.27 26.86
N LYS A 95 -64.46 11.51 27.95
CA LYS A 95 -65.45 10.74 28.74
C LYS A 95 -65.90 11.58 29.94
N ARG A 96 -67.20 11.75 30.16
CA ARG A 96 -67.78 12.79 31.05
C ARG A 96 -68.00 12.35 32.53
N ARG A 97 -68.13 13.34 33.45
CA ARG A 97 -68.75 13.29 34.80
C ARG A 97 -69.72 14.48 35.04
N GLU A 98 -70.64 14.35 36.01
CA GLU A 98 -71.91 15.13 36.17
C GLU A 98 -71.91 16.28 37.21
N ASN A 99 -72.67 17.37 36.94
CA ASN A 99 -73.29 18.29 37.94
C ASN A 99 -74.37 19.21 37.28
N GLU A 100 -75.40 19.65 38.03
CA GLU A 100 -76.70 20.14 37.52
C GLU A 100 -76.80 21.64 37.11
N LYS A 101 -76.00 22.57 37.66
CA LYS A 101 -76.00 24.00 37.24
C LYS A 101 -75.25 24.26 35.94
N LEU A 102 -74.44 23.30 35.52
CA LEU A 102 -73.69 23.33 34.27
C LEU A 102 -74.55 22.97 33.04
N LYS A 103 -75.83 22.57 33.21
CA LYS A 103 -76.65 21.85 32.21
C LYS A 103 -76.66 22.45 30.79
N THR A 104 -76.79 23.77 30.62
CA THR A 104 -76.81 24.42 29.28
C THR A 104 -75.43 24.49 28.63
N GLU A 105 -74.38 24.74 29.42
CA GLU A 105 -72.99 24.73 28.99
C GLU A 105 -72.54 23.29 28.66
N VAL A 106 -72.95 22.35 29.51
CA VAL A 106 -72.80 20.90 29.37
C VAL A 106 -73.50 20.37 28.11
N VAL A 107 -74.65 20.91 27.74
CA VAL A 107 -75.35 20.55 26.49
C VAL A 107 -74.58 21.06 25.28
N LYS A 108 -74.07 22.29 25.28
CA LYS A 108 -73.22 22.83 24.21
C LYS A 108 -71.92 22.04 24.06
N GLU A 109 -71.25 21.69 25.16
CA GLU A 109 -70.06 20.86 25.15
C GLU A 109 -70.32 19.47 24.56
N VAL A 110 -71.42 18.81 24.94
CA VAL A 110 -71.79 17.51 24.37
C VAL A 110 -72.15 17.62 22.89
N ALA A 111 -72.85 18.67 22.48
CA ALA A 111 -73.15 18.90 21.07
C ALA A 111 -71.85 19.11 20.26
N ASN A 112 -70.90 19.87 20.79
CA ASN A 112 -69.59 20.08 20.16
C ASN A 112 -68.75 18.80 20.15
N ALA A 113 -68.69 18.04 21.25
CA ALA A 113 -68.01 16.76 21.32
C ALA A 113 -68.62 15.75 20.34
N ARG A 114 -69.95 15.68 20.23
CA ARG A 114 -70.66 14.82 19.27
C ARG A 114 -70.42 15.26 17.83
N ARG A 115 -70.41 16.56 17.54
CA ARG A 115 -70.06 17.08 16.20
C ARG A 115 -68.62 16.74 15.83
N LYS A 116 -67.68 16.93 16.75
CA LYS A 116 -66.26 16.57 16.55
C LYS A 116 -66.10 15.07 16.34
N GLN A 117 -66.76 14.25 17.17
CA GLN A 117 -66.79 12.80 17.01
C GLN A 117 -67.35 12.40 15.65
N HIS A 118 -68.51 12.92 15.27
CA HIS A 118 -69.14 12.62 13.99
C HIS A 118 -68.24 12.98 12.80
N LEU A 119 -67.65 14.18 12.80
CA LEU A 119 -66.72 14.62 11.76
C LEU A 119 -65.47 13.73 11.70
N SER A 120 -64.84 13.44 12.84
CA SER A 120 -63.65 12.58 12.90
C SER A 120 -63.96 11.14 12.49
N SER A 121 -65.12 10.59 12.85
CA SER A 121 -65.56 9.26 12.41
C SER A 121 -65.82 9.21 10.91
N LEU A 122 -66.45 10.23 10.33
CA LEU A 122 -66.66 10.31 8.88
C LEU A 122 -65.32 10.39 8.14
N GLN A 123 -64.39 11.25 8.60
CA GLN A 123 -63.05 11.34 8.03
C GLN A 123 -62.30 9.99 8.12
N TYR A 124 -62.42 9.30 9.26
CA TYR A 124 -61.85 7.98 9.46
C TYR A 124 -62.42 6.93 8.50
N TYR A 125 -63.75 6.86 8.34
CA TYR A 125 -64.38 5.93 7.40
C TYR A 125 -64.03 6.27 5.94
N CYS A 126 -63.97 7.55 5.57
CA CYS A 126 -63.49 7.98 4.27
C CYS A 126 -62.04 7.53 4.02
N ALA A 127 -61.15 7.69 5.00
CA ALA A 127 -59.76 7.24 4.91
C ALA A 127 -59.67 5.72 4.76
N LEU A 128 -60.44 4.95 5.54
CA LEU A 128 -60.50 3.48 5.42
C LEU A 128 -61.02 3.01 4.06
N ASN A 129 -62.04 3.67 3.53
CA ASN A 129 -62.58 3.35 2.21
C ASN A 129 -61.55 3.66 1.11
N ALA A 130 -60.88 4.81 1.18
CA ALA A 130 -59.79 5.15 0.26
C ALA A 130 -58.63 4.14 0.35
N LEU A 131 -58.28 3.72 1.58
CA LEU A 131 -57.23 2.74 1.83
C LEU A 131 -57.50 1.38 1.15
N GLN A 132 -58.76 0.97 0.99
CA GLN A 132 -59.10 -0.25 0.24
C GLN A 132 -58.65 -0.21 -1.23
N TYR A 133 -58.60 0.97 -1.83
CA TYR A 133 -58.11 1.16 -3.19
C TYR A 133 -56.60 1.42 -3.19
N ARG A 134 -56.09 2.27 -2.30
CA ARG A 134 -54.65 2.59 -2.20
C ARG A 134 -53.81 1.33 -1.96
N LYS A 135 -54.27 0.39 -1.12
CA LYS A 135 -53.56 -0.88 -0.90
C LYS A 135 -53.40 -1.72 -2.18
N ARG A 136 -54.37 -1.66 -3.11
CA ARG A 136 -54.30 -2.41 -4.37
C ARG A 136 -53.25 -1.80 -5.30
N ILE A 137 -53.27 -0.46 -5.41
CA ILE A 137 -52.29 0.29 -6.21
C ILE A 137 -50.88 0.07 -5.66
N ALA A 138 -50.71 0.24 -4.34
CA ALA A 138 -49.43 0.11 -3.65
C ALA A 138 -48.80 -1.28 -3.80
N MET A 139 -49.58 -2.33 -4.06
CA MET A 139 -49.03 -3.68 -4.32
C MET A 139 -48.73 -3.92 -5.80
N MET A 140 -49.51 -3.34 -6.71
CA MET A 140 -49.37 -3.57 -8.14
C MET A 140 -48.30 -2.69 -8.79
N GLU A 141 -48.24 -1.41 -8.43
CA GLU A 141 -47.32 -0.43 -9.03
C GLU A 141 -45.84 -0.83 -8.85
N PRO A 142 -45.38 -1.27 -7.65
CA PRO A 142 -44.03 -1.80 -7.48
C PRO A 142 -43.69 -3.00 -8.35
N MET A 143 -44.66 -3.88 -8.60
CA MET A 143 -44.46 -5.07 -9.45
C MET A 143 -44.35 -4.70 -10.93
N LEU A 144 -45.11 -3.70 -11.36
CA LEU A 144 -44.99 -3.14 -12.70
C LEU A 144 -43.62 -2.48 -12.90
N GLY A 145 -43.21 -1.63 -11.95
CA GLY A 145 -41.89 -0.97 -11.96
C GLY A 145 -40.73 -1.96 -11.99
N TYR A 146 -40.77 -2.96 -11.10
CA TYR A 146 -39.80 -4.07 -11.08
C TYR A 146 -39.72 -4.78 -12.43
N THR A 147 -40.86 -5.19 -12.99
CA THR A 147 -40.90 -5.96 -14.24
C THR A 147 -40.34 -5.15 -15.42
N GLN A 148 -40.69 -3.86 -15.51
CA GLN A 148 -40.15 -2.98 -16.54
C GLN A 148 -38.64 -2.78 -16.41
N GLY A 149 -38.13 -2.68 -15.17
CA GLY A 149 -36.69 -2.61 -14.91
C GLY A 149 -35.95 -3.87 -15.38
N GLN A 150 -36.49 -5.04 -15.05
CA GLN A 150 -35.92 -6.31 -15.50
C GLN A 150 -35.91 -6.43 -17.04
N ILE A 151 -37.01 -6.08 -17.71
CA ILE A 151 -37.08 -6.11 -19.19
C ILE A 151 -35.96 -5.25 -19.80
N ASN A 152 -35.79 -4.02 -19.30
CA ASN A 152 -34.76 -3.11 -19.80
C ASN A 152 -33.35 -3.65 -19.57
N PHE A 153 -33.09 -4.16 -18.36
CA PHE A 153 -31.80 -4.75 -17.99
C PHE A 153 -31.43 -5.92 -18.90
N PHE A 154 -32.32 -6.91 -19.03
CA PHE A 154 -32.05 -8.09 -19.87
C PHE A 154 -31.93 -7.75 -21.36
N LYS A 155 -32.74 -6.81 -21.86
CA LYS A 155 -32.66 -6.39 -23.27
C LYS A 155 -31.32 -5.76 -23.60
N LYS A 156 -30.87 -4.80 -22.78
CA LYS A 156 -29.55 -4.15 -22.95
C LYS A 156 -28.41 -5.14 -22.71
N GLY A 157 -28.53 -6.01 -21.71
CA GLY A 157 -27.54 -7.04 -21.41
C GLY A 157 -27.37 -8.04 -22.57
N ALA A 158 -28.46 -8.46 -23.21
CA ALA A 158 -28.40 -9.35 -24.37
C ALA A 158 -27.76 -8.70 -25.61
N GLU A 159 -27.90 -7.38 -25.77
CA GLU A 159 -27.23 -6.62 -26.83
C GLU A 159 -25.72 -6.52 -26.59
N MET A 160 -25.32 -6.30 -25.33
CA MET A 160 -23.91 -6.27 -24.90
C MET A 160 -23.24 -7.63 -25.12
N PHE A 161 -23.83 -8.70 -24.59
CA PHE A 161 -23.32 -10.08 -24.75
C PHE A 161 -23.83 -10.72 -26.05
N SER A 162 -23.64 -10.01 -27.16
CA SER A 162 -24.01 -10.48 -28.50
C SER A 162 -22.88 -11.24 -29.17
N LYS A 163 -23.10 -11.67 -30.42
CA LYS A 163 -22.10 -12.36 -31.25
C LYS A 163 -20.76 -11.62 -31.40
N ARG A 164 -20.72 -10.30 -31.16
CA ARG A 164 -19.47 -9.54 -31.12
C ARG A 164 -18.59 -9.95 -29.93
N MET A 165 -19.19 -10.26 -28.78
CA MET A 165 -18.47 -10.79 -27.63
C MET A 165 -17.91 -12.18 -27.93
N ASP A 166 -18.68 -13.05 -28.59
CA ASP A 166 -18.20 -14.39 -29.00
C ASP A 166 -16.97 -14.31 -29.90
N SER A 167 -16.92 -13.30 -30.78
CA SER A 167 -15.76 -13.06 -31.66
C SER A 167 -14.50 -12.59 -30.91
N PHE A 168 -14.64 -12.10 -29.68
CA PHE A 168 -13.52 -11.79 -28.78
C PHE A 168 -13.15 -12.98 -27.89
N LEU A 169 -14.14 -13.68 -27.33
CA LEU A 169 -13.90 -14.81 -26.41
C LEU A 169 -13.22 -16.00 -27.09
N SER A 170 -13.54 -16.27 -28.36
CA SER A 170 -12.93 -17.39 -29.11
C SER A 170 -11.40 -17.22 -29.28
N PRO A 171 -10.87 -16.08 -29.77
CA PRO A 171 -9.44 -15.81 -29.76
C PRO A 171 -8.79 -15.93 -28.39
N VAL A 172 -9.41 -15.40 -27.33
CA VAL A 172 -8.88 -15.50 -25.96
C VAL A 172 -8.80 -16.97 -25.51
N SER A 173 -9.83 -17.78 -25.80
CA SER A 173 -9.82 -19.21 -25.51
C SER A 173 -8.69 -19.93 -26.25
N ASN A 174 -8.43 -19.60 -27.50
CA ASN A 174 -7.34 -20.18 -28.27
C ASN A 174 -5.97 -19.76 -27.71
N MET A 175 -5.82 -18.51 -27.28
CA MET A 175 -4.62 -18.01 -26.61
C MET A 175 -4.33 -18.83 -25.33
N VAL A 176 -5.34 -19.03 -24.48
CA VAL A 176 -5.20 -19.85 -23.26
C VAL A 176 -4.80 -21.30 -23.58
N GLN A 177 -5.40 -21.90 -24.62
CA GLN A 177 -5.02 -23.25 -25.06
C GLN A 177 -3.58 -23.31 -25.60
N SER A 178 -3.14 -22.29 -26.32
CA SER A 178 -1.75 -22.19 -26.80
C SER A 178 -0.76 -22.11 -25.64
N ILE A 179 -1.00 -21.23 -24.67
CA ILE A 179 -0.18 -21.08 -23.47
C ILE A 179 -0.13 -22.40 -22.69
N GLN A 180 -1.26 -23.10 -22.54
CA GLN A 180 -1.30 -24.39 -21.88
C GLN A 180 -0.47 -25.45 -22.62
N GLY A 181 -0.56 -25.50 -23.96
CA GLY A 181 0.22 -26.44 -24.77
C GLY A 181 1.73 -26.18 -24.69
N GLU A 182 2.16 -24.91 -24.66
CA GLU A 182 3.55 -24.54 -24.45
C GLU A 182 4.04 -24.91 -23.05
N LEU A 183 3.22 -24.66 -22.03
CA LEU A 183 3.51 -25.03 -20.65
C LEU A 183 3.70 -26.55 -20.50
N ASP A 184 2.82 -27.36 -21.09
CA ASP A 184 2.91 -28.82 -21.03
C ASP A 184 4.18 -29.33 -21.73
N ALA A 185 4.50 -28.79 -22.91
CA ALA A 185 5.70 -29.16 -23.66
C ALA A 185 6.99 -28.82 -22.91
N GLU A 186 7.07 -27.62 -22.33
CA GLU A 186 8.23 -27.19 -21.56
C GLU A 186 8.34 -27.95 -20.23
N ALA A 187 7.23 -28.23 -19.56
CA ALA A 187 7.21 -29.02 -18.34
C ALA A 187 7.74 -30.44 -18.58
N ASP A 188 7.36 -31.09 -19.68
CA ASP A 188 7.88 -32.40 -20.04
C ASP A 188 9.37 -32.36 -20.41
N ALA A 189 9.81 -31.36 -21.17
CA ALA A 189 11.23 -31.17 -21.48
C ALA A 189 12.08 -30.96 -20.21
N MET A 190 11.61 -30.11 -19.28
CA MET A 190 12.24 -29.87 -17.99
C MET A 190 12.29 -31.14 -17.15
N ARG A 191 11.23 -31.97 -17.16
CA ARG A 191 11.18 -33.24 -16.41
C ARG A 191 12.22 -34.24 -16.92
N VAL A 192 12.41 -34.34 -18.22
CA VAL A 192 13.46 -35.20 -18.82
C VAL A 192 14.84 -34.69 -18.44
N SER A 193 15.10 -33.40 -18.61
CA SER A 193 16.37 -32.77 -18.23
C SER A 193 16.69 -32.97 -16.74
N GLN A 194 15.68 -32.81 -15.87
CA GLN A 194 15.80 -33.08 -14.44
C GLN A 194 16.16 -34.53 -14.17
N GLN A 195 15.51 -35.48 -14.81
CA GLN A 195 15.79 -36.91 -14.65
C GLN A 195 17.23 -37.25 -15.07
N ASP A 196 17.70 -36.68 -16.18
CA ASP A 196 19.06 -36.88 -16.68
C ASP A 196 20.10 -36.31 -15.69
N LEU A 197 19.89 -35.09 -15.19
CA LEU A 197 20.77 -34.45 -14.20
C LEU A 197 20.81 -35.18 -12.85
N LEU A 198 19.72 -35.85 -12.47
CA LEU A 198 19.66 -36.66 -11.25
C LEU A 198 20.26 -38.07 -11.43
N SER A 199 20.42 -38.53 -12.68
CA SER A 199 20.95 -39.87 -13.00
C SER A 199 22.48 -39.98 -12.96
N VAL A 200 23.15 -39.07 -12.24
CA VAL A 200 24.60 -39.06 -12.10
C VAL A 200 25.08 -40.02 -11.00
N ASN A 201 26.37 -40.40 -11.05
CA ASN A 201 26.98 -41.28 -10.06
C ASN A 201 27.01 -40.62 -8.67
N GLU A 202 26.83 -41.40 -7.60
CA GLU A 202 26.94 -40.96 -6.20
C GLU A 202 28.29 -40.28 -5.88
N SER A 203 29.36 -40.62 -6.61
CA SER A 203 30.68 -39.98 -6.50
C SER A 203 30.65 -38.47 -6.77
N VAL A 204 29.66 -37.98 -7.53
CA VAL A 204 29.47 -36.55 -7.81
C VAL A 204 29.01 -35.80 -6.56
N TYR A 205 28.25 -36.45 -5.67
CA TYR A 205 27.74 -35.87 -4.44
C TYR A 205 28.61 -36.17 -3.22
N THR A 206 29.53 -37.12 -3.33
CA THR A 206 30.39 -37.56 -2.23
C THR A 206 31.70 -36.77 -2.21
N PRO A 207 31.94 -35.91 -1.20
CA PRO A 207 33.21 -35.20 -1.07
C PRO A 207 34.36 -36.20 -0.91
N ASP A 208 35.53 -35.89 -1.46
CA ASP A 208 36.71 -36.77 -1.43
C ASP A 208 36.51 -38.16 -2.08
N SER A 209 35.52 -38.33 -2.97
CA SER A 209 35.31 -39.61 -3.67
C SER A 209 36.53 -40.08 -4.47
N ASP A 210 37.37 -39.16 -4.94
CA ASP A 210 38.62 -39.41 -5.68
C ASP A 210 39.89 -39.21 -4.83
N VAL A 211 39.80 -39.20 -3.49
CA VAL A 211 40.93 -38.85 -2.59
C VAL A 211 42.20 -39.69 -2.80
N THR A 212 42.06 -40.94 -3.24
CA THR A 212 43.19 -41.85 -3.53
C THR A 212 43.92 -41.51 -4.82
N SER A 213 43.25 -40.87 -5.78
CA SER A 213 43.81 -40.50 -7.07
C SER A 213 43.08 -39.27 -7.66
N PRO A 214 43.21 -38.10 -7.03
CA PRO A 214 42.43 -36.93 -7.41
C PRO A 214 42.94 -36.34 -8.73
N ALA A 215 42.02 -36.06 -9.65
CA ALA A 215 42.35 -35.41 -10.91
C ALA A 215 42.45 -33.89 -10.72
N ILE A 216 43.62 -33.41 -10.30
CA ILE A 216 43.86 -32.00 -9.92
C ILE A 216 44.31 -31.19 -11.14
N ASN A 217 43.55 -30.13 -11.46
CA ASN A 217 43.99 -29.17 -12.47
C ASN A 217 44.79 -28.02 -11.83
N ARG A 218 46.11 -28.10 -11.94
CA ARG A 218 47.02 -27.09 -11.40
C ARG A 218 47.18 -25.86 -12.26
N ASN A 219 46.55 -25.77 -13.43
CA ASN A 219 46.70 -24.65 -14.40
C ASN A 219 45.48 -23.72 -14.43
N LEU A 220 44.59 -23.81 -13.44
CA LEU A 220 43.40 -22.95 -13.36
C LEU A 220 43.80 -21.49 -13.15
N ILE A 221 43.22 -20.60 -13.95
CA ILE A 221 43.34 -19.15 -13.80
C ILE A 221 42.10 -18.59 -13.09
N GLN A 222 41.00 -19.34 -13.12
CA GLN A 222 39.76 -19.01 -12.44
C GLN A 222 39.19 -20.24 -11.72
N LYS A 223 38.57 -20.02 -10.56
CA LYS A 223 37.80 -21.03 -9.83
C LYS A 223 36.66 -20.37 -9.08
N ALA A 224 35.57 -21.11 -8.94
CA ALA A 224 34.44 -20.75 -8.11
C ALA A 224 33.96 -21.98 -7.35
N GLY A 225 33.46 -21.78 -6.13
CA GLY A 225 33.01 -22.86 -5.26
C GLY A 225 32.72 -22.39 -3.84
N TYR A 226 32.11 -23.25 -3.04
CA TYR A 226 31.89 -22.96 -1.63
C TYR A 226 33.15 -23.24 -0.82
N LEU A 227 33.49 -22.32 0.08
CA LEU A 227 34.55 -22.51 1.08
C LEU A 227 34.01 -22.09 2.45
N ASN A 228 34.57 -22.64 3.52
CA ASN A 228 34.29 -22.12 4.86
C ASN A 228 35.32 -21.03 5.20
N LEU A 229 34.85 -19.82 5.48
CA LEU A 229 35.66 -18.69 5.93
C LEU A 229 35.75 -18.69 7.45
N ARG A 230 36.98 -18.65 7.97
CA ARG A 230 37.20 -18.48 9.40
C ARG A 230 37.06 -17.02 9.79
N ASN A 231 36.13 -16.75 10.70
CA ASN A 231 35.94 -15.46 11.33
C ASN A 231 36.41 -15.51 12.79
N LYS A 232 37.35 -14.65 13.15
CA LYS A 232 37.88 -14.56 14.52
C LYS A 232 37.24 -13.37 15.23
N THR A 233 36.27 -13.64 16.10
CA THR A 233 35.57 -12.62 16.89
C THR A 233 36.23 -12.52 18.26
N GLY A 234 37.17 -11.59 18.43
CA GLY A 234 37.91 -11.43 19.70
C GLY A 234 39.14 -12.35 19.82
N LEU A 235 39.63 -12.56 21.05
CA LEU A 235 40.89 -13.30 21.26
C LEU A 235 40.76 -14.83 21.15
N VAL A 236 39.61 -15.39 21.54
CA VAL A 236 39.43 -16.83 21.76
C VAL A 236 38.34 -17.45 20.88
N THR A 237 37.27 -16.72 20.58
CA THR A 237 36.14 -17.27 19.81
C THR A 237 36.37 -17.18 18.30
N THR A 238 36.12 -18.29 17.62
CA THR A 238 36.18 -18.42 16.16
C THR A 238 34.90 -19.04 15.64
N THR A 239 34.45 -18.56 14.48
CA THR A 239 33.31 -19.11 13.74
C THR A 239 33.74 -19.44 12.32
N TRP A 240 32.99 -20.34 11.66
CA TRP A 240 33.26 -20.77 10.29
C TRP A 240 31.98 -20.65 9.47
N ASP A 241 32.02 -19.81 8.44
CA ASP A 241 30.86 -19.50 7.62
C ASP A 241 31.04 -20.03 6.21
N ARG A 242 30.10 -20.87 5.74
CA ARG A 242 30.13 -21.42 4.37
C ARG A 242 29.62 -20.37 3.39
N LEU A 243 30.51 -19.86 2.56
CA LEU A 243 30.21 -18.79 1.60
C LEU A 243 30.68 -19.18 0.19
N TYR A 244 30.07 -18.59 -0.84
CA TYR A 244 30.46 -18.84 -2.22
C TYR A 244 31.60 -17.91 -2.62
N PHE A 245 32.73 -18.46 -3.04
CA PHE A 245 33.89 -17.70 -3.47
C PHE A 245 34.13 -17.88 -4.96
N PHE A 246 34.61 -16.83 -5.61
CA PHE A 246 35.02 -16.88 -7.01
C PHE A 246 36.13 -15.88 -7.31
N THR A 247 36.99 -16.21 -8.26
CA THR A 247 38.07 -15.33 -8.71
C THR A 247 37.62 -14.50 -9.91
N GLN A 248 37.75 -13.17 -9.86
CA GLN A 248 37.40 -12.27 -10.95
C GLN A 248 38.45 -11.17 -11.11
N GLY A 249 39.12 -11.12 -12.27
CA GLY A 249 40.07 -10.05 -12.58
C GLY A 249 41.26 -9.96 -11.60
N GLY A 250 41.73 -11.09 -11.06
CA GLY A 250 42.78 -11.12 -10.03
C GLY A 250 42.30 -10.85 -8.61
N ASN A 251 41.00 -10.67 -8.39
CA ASN A 251 40.41 -10.52 -7.07
C ASN A 251 39.73 -11.80 -6.61
N LEU A 252 39.74 -12.04 -5.30
CA LEU A 252 38.88 -13.01 -4.64
C LEU A 252 37.61 -12.31 -4.17
N MET A 253 36.49 -12.77 -4.74
CA MET A 253 35.15 -12.28 -4.44
C MET A 253 34.42 -13.31 -3.57
N CYS A 254 33.46 -12.84 -2.78
CA CYS A 254 32.60 -13.67 -1.94
C CYS A 254 31.15 -13.22 -2.03
N GLN A 255 30.24 -14.17 -2.27
CA GLN A 255 28.80 -13.96 -2.30
C GLN A 255 28.12 -14.87 -1.26
N PRO A 256 27.54 -14.28 -0.19
CA PRO A 256 26.69 -15.02 0.73
C PRO A 256 25.43 -15.54 0.03
N ARG A 257 24.89 -16.68 0.50
CA ARG A 257 23.62 -17.20 0.00
C ARG A 257 22.51 -16.19 0.29
N GLY A 258 21.75 -15.80 -0.73
CA GLY A 258 20.69 -14.79 -0.64
C GLY A 258 21.14 -13.36 -0.95
N ALA A 259 22.44 -13.11 -1.14
CA ALA A 259 22.92 -11.82 -1.61
C ALA A 259 22.81 -11.71 -3.14
N VAL A 260 22.39 -10.53 -3.65
CA VAL A 260 22.27 -10.26 -5.09
C VAL A 260 23.63 -10.18 -5.79
N ALA A 261 24.66 -9.70 -5.08
CA ALA A 261 26.01 -9.53 -5.63
C ALA A 261 27.09 -9.98 -4.65
N GLY A 262 28.24 -10.39 -5.20
CA GLY A 262 29.44 -10.71 -4.43
C GLY A 262 30.27 -9.48 -4.09
N GLY A 263 30.83 -9.44 -2.88
CA GLY A 263 31.76 -8.42 -2.41
C GLY A 263 33.21 -8.81 -2.64
N LEU A 264 34.08 -7.80 -2.78
CA LEU A 264 35.54 -7.99 -2.80
C LEU A 264 36.02 -8.37 -1.40
N ILE A 265 36.70 -9.52 -1.28
CA ILE A 265 37.32 -9.95 -0.02
C ILE A 265 38.80 -9.61 0.00
N GLN A 266 39.51 -9.97 -1.07
CA GLN A 266 40.97 -9.84 -1.11
C GLN A 266 41.44 -9.69 -2.55
N ASP A 267 42.23 -8.66 -2.81
CA ASP A 267 43.05 -8.59 -4.02
C ASP A 267 44.13 -9.68 -3.95
N LEU A 268 44.19 -10.56 -4.96
CA LEU A 268 45.14 -11.68 -4.96
C LEU A 268 46.52 -11.27 -5.50
N ASP A 269 46.67 -10.06 -6.05
CA ASP A 269 47.94 -9.57 -6.56
C ASP A 269 49.01 -9.57 -5.48
N ASN A 270 50.18 -10.14 -5.80
CA ASN A 270 51.34 -10.31 -4.92
C ASN A 270 51.10 -11.01 -3.57
N CYS A 271 49.90 -11.49 -3.26
CA CYS A 271 49.66 -12.22 -2.03
C CYS A 271 50.46 -13.56 -2.07
N SER A 272 50.42 -14.37 -1.01
CA SER A 272 50.81 -15.81 -1.05
C SER A 272 49.66 -16.70 -0.55
N VAL A 273 49.56 -17.94 -1.04
CA VAL A 273 48.61 -18.95 -0.51
C VAL A 273 49.44 -20.07 0.09
N MET A 274 49.13 -20.47 1.31
CA MET A 274 49.85 -21.54 2.00
C MET A 274 48.88 -22.51 2.66
N ALA A 275 49.27 -23.78 2.71
CA ALA A 275 48.65 -24.80 3.54
C ALA A 275 48.77 -24.43 5.02
N VAL A 276 47.70 -24.57 5.82
CA VAL A 276 47.77 -24.26 7.26
C VAL A 276 46.96 -25.27 8.06
N ASP A 277 47.55 -25.80 9.12
CA ASP A 277 46.83 -26.58 10.12
C ASP A 277 46.07 -25.62 11.04
N CYS A 278 44.74 -25.70 11.04
CA CYS A 278 43.88 -24.78 11.79
C CYS A 278 42.76 -25.55 12.48
N GLU A 279 42.73 -25.53 13.82
CA GLU A 279 41.63 -26.10 14.64
C GLU A 279 41.29 -27.57 14.29
N ASP A 280 42.30 -28.38 13.92
CA ASP A 280 42.14 -29.79 13.50
C ASP A 280 41.18 -29.99 12.29
N ARG A 281 40.99 -28.93 11.48
CA ARG A 281 40.16 -28.97 10.29
C ARG A 281 40.98 -29.35 9.06
N ARG A 282 40.51 -30.36 8.33
CA ARG A 282 41.10 -30.81 7.05
C ARG A 282 41.00 -29.70 5.99
N TYR A 283 41.99 -29.67 5.08
CA TYR A 283 42.00 -28.84 3.87
C TYR A 283 41.91 -27.33 4.11
N CYS A 284 42.54 -26.85 5.19
CA CYS A 284 42.64 -25.43 5.48
C CYS A 284 43.85 -24.81 4.75
N PHE A 285 43.64 -23.63 4.16
CA PHE A 285 44.69 -22.81 3.57
C PHE A 285 44.48 -21.34 3.94
N GLN A 286 45.56 -20.57 3.91
CA GLN A 286 45.53 -19.16 4.24
C GLN A 286 46.09 -18.33 3.09
N ILE A 287 45.41 -17.22 2.81
CA ILE A 287 45.85 -16.21 1.85
C ILE A 287 46.44 -15.05 2.64
N THR A 288 47.74 -14.85 2.51
CA THR A 288 48.49 -13.79 3.20
C THR A 288 48.82 -12.65 2.25
N THR A 289 48.67 -11.41 2.74
CA THR A 289 48.95 -10.20 1.95
C THR A 289 50.45 -9.82 2.02
N PRO A 290 50.99 -9.12 1.01
CA PRO A 290 52.38 -8.64 1.03
C PRO A 290 52.67 -7.72 2.22
N THR A 291 51.64 -7.03 2.72
CA THR A 291 51.75 -6.01 3.77
C THR A 291 51.94 -6.58 5.19
N GLY A 292 51.97 -7.91 5.35
CA GLY A 292 52.12 -8.57 6.65
C GLY A 292 50.88 -8.52 7.54
N LYS A 293 49.74 -8.00 7.05
CA LYS A 293 48.44 -8.06 7.75
C LYS A 293 47.96 -9.51 7.87
N SER A 294 47.12 -9.77 8.88
CA SER A 294 46.50 -11.08 9.14
C SER A 294 45.79 -11.61 7.89
N GLY A 295 46.26 -12.75 7.36
CA GLY A 295 45.68 -13.37 6.17
C GLY A 295 44.34 -14.05 6.45
N ILE A 296 43.51 -14.20 5.41
CA ILE A 296 42.22 -14.89 5.48
C ILE A 296 42.42 -16.40 5.46
N THR A 297 41.74 -17.12 6.35
CA THR A 297 41.82 -18.59 6.44
C THR A 297 40.55 -19.21 5.89
N LEU A 298 40.72 -20.12 4.93
CA LEU A 298 39.65 -20.77 4.17
C LEU A 298 39.79 -22.29 4.28
N GLN A 299 38.67 -22.99 4.16
CA GLN A 299 38.62 -24.45 4.17
C GLN A 299 37.86 -24.97 2.95
N ALA A 300 38.47 -25.92 2.22
CA ALA A 300 37.83 -26.66 1.13
C ALA A 300 37.21 -27.98 1.63
N GLU A 301 36.30 -28.58 0.85
CA GLU A 301 35.63 -29.82 1.24
C GLU A 301 36.34 -31.10 0.73
N SER A 302 37.25 -30.97 -0.25
CA SER A 302 38.04 -32.10 -0.77
C SER A 302 39.51 -31.77 -1.02
N LYS A 303 40.35 -32.81 -1.08
CA LYS A 303 41.78 -32.68 -1.43
C LYS A 303 41.98 -32.06 -2.82
N LYS A 304 41.13 -32.43 -3.79
CA LYS A 304 41.18 -31.87 -5.14
C LYS A 304 40.94 -30.37 -5.13
N GLU A 305 39.83 -29.93 -4.54
CA GLU A 305 39.49 -28.50 -4.49
C GLU A 305 40.52 -27.67 -3.73
N TYR A 306 41.05 -28.26 -2.66
CA TYR A 306 42.13 -27.69 -1.87
C TYR A 306 43.39 -27.45 -2.71
N GLU A 307 43.90 -28.47 -3.41
CA GLU A 307 45.11 -28.32 -4.23
C GLU A 307 44.88 -27.37 -5.42
N GLU A 308 43.70 -27.40 -6.05
CA GLU A 308 43.34 -26.47 -7.12
C GLU A 308 43.28 -25.02 -6.62
N ALA A 309 42.68 -24.77 -5.44
CA ALA A 309 42.60 -23.43 -4.85
C ALA A 309 43.98 -22.85 -4.53
N VAL A 310 44.90 -23.67 -4.00
CA VAL A 310 46.28 -23.27 -3.75
C VAL A 310 47.04 -23.00 -5.05
N ALA A 311 46.76 -23.77 -6.12
CA ALA A 311 47.47 -23.67 -7.39
C ALA A 311 47.13 -22.44 -8.24
N ILE A 312 45.90 -21.90 -8.16
CA ILE A 312 45.44 -20.76 -8.99
C ILE A 312 46.40 -19.58 -8.93
N LYS A 313 46.95 -19.33 -7.75
CA LYS A 313 47.84 -18.21 -7.51
C LYS A 313 49.26 -18.43 -8.01
N LEU A 314 49.76 -19.67 -7.90
CA LEU A 314 51.08 -20.03 -8.41
C LEU A 314 51.17 -19.75 -9.92
N ASN A 315 50.09 -19.96 -10.67
CA ASN A 315 50.06 -19.66 -12.10
C ASN A 315 49.93 -18.18 -12.43
N GLN A 316 49.20 -17.42 -11.63
CA GLN A 316 49.03 -15.99 -11.88
C GLN A 316 50.35 -15.23 -11.70
N THR A 317 51.14 -15.60 -10.68
CA THR A 317 52.52 -15.11 -10.51
C THR A 317 53.45 -15.58 -11.64
N ALA A 318 53.26 -16.79 -12.16
CA ALA A 318 54.03 -17.29 -13.31
C ALA A 318 53.72 -16.55 -14.62
N LEU A 319 52.46 -16.13 -14.85
CA LEU A 319 52.07 -15.34 -16.02
C LEU A 319 52.59 -13.88 -15.95
N GLN A 320 52.60 -13.27 -14.76
CA GLN A 320 53.23 -11.97 -14.53
C GLN A 320 54.76 -12.01 -14.69
N ALA A 321 55.39 -13.16 -14.42
CA ALA A 321 56.83 -13.36 -14.63
C ALA A 321 57.23 -13.63 -16.10
N VAL A 322 56.28 -14.01 -16.95
CA VAL A 322 56.50 -14.34 -18.37
C VAL A 322 56.01 -13.23 -19.32
N THR A 323 55.37 -12.17 -18.81
CA THR A 323 55.04 -10.97 -19.60
C THR A 323 56.13 -9.90 -19.42
N PRO A 324 56.83 -9.48 -20.49
CA PRO A 324 57.83 -8.42 -20.36
C PRO A 324 57.13 -7.09 -20.02
N ILE A 325 57.52 -6.54 -18.88
CA ILE A 325 57.10 -5.23 -18.38
C ILE A 325 57.51 -4.15 -19.40
N THR A 326 56.54 -3.57 -20.12
CA THR A 326 56.72 -2.28 -20.80
C THR A 326 56.06 -1.19 -19.98
N SER A 327 56.89 -0.57 -19.15
CA SER A 327 56.63 0.69 -18.48
C SER A 327 56.60 1.86 -19.48
N PHE A 328 55.45 2.51 -19.68
CA PHE A 328 55.31 3.93 -20.08
C PHE A 328 53.84 4.29 -19.78
N GLY A 329 53.48 5.21 -18.88
CA GLY A 329 53.92 6.60 -18.81
C GLY A 329 52.78 7.50 -19.29
N LYS A 330 51.95 8.00 -18.35
CA LYS A 330 50.91 9.01 -18.63
C LYS A 330 51.53 10.21 -19.36
N LYS A 331 51.05 10.53 -20.56
CA LYS A 331 51.06 11.89 -21.11
C LYS A 331 49.83 12.12 -21.98
N HIS A 332 49.11 13.16 -21.60
CA HIS A 332 48.04 13.80 -22.35
C HIS A 332 48.72 14.72 -23.38
N GLU A 333 48.46 14.55 -24.68
CA GLU A 333 48.34 15.66 -25.64
C GLU A 333 47.89 15.18 -27.02
N SER A 334 46.81 15.81 -27.47
CA SER A 334 46.47 16.24 -28.81
C SER A 334 47.50 15.93 -29.90
N LEU A 335 47.07 15.28 -30.98
CA LEU A 335 47.31 15.65 -32.40
C LEU A 335 46.81 14.52 -33.30
N ARG A 336 45.75 14.77 -34.08
CA ARG A 336 45.40 13.97 -35.26
C ARG A 336 46.42 14.24 -36.38
N PRO A 337 46.67 13.25 -37.24
CA PRO A 337 46.55 13.53 -38.67
C PRO A 337 45.72 12.48 -39.42
N SER A 338 44.70 13.02 -40.08
CA SER A 338 44.07 12.67 -41.34
C SER A 338 44.68 11.53 -42.18
N GLN A 339 43.82 10.63 -42.67
CA GLN A 339 43.89 10.15 -44.07
C GLN A 339 42.49 9.76 -44.58
N ASN A 340 42.03 10.57 -45.54
CA ASN A 340 41.15 10.31 -46.68
C ASN A 340 40.40 8.97 -46.75
N VAL A 341 39.09 9.02 -47.11
CA VAL A 341 38.60 8.71 -48.47
C VAL A 341 37.10 9.05 -48.60
N LYS A 342 36.84 9.94 -49.57
CA LYS A 342 35.64 10.15 -50.41
C LYS A 342 34.32 10.70 -49.84
N ASN A 343 34.07 11.94 -50.28
CA ASN A 343 32.79 12.60 -50.49
C ASN A 343 31.83 11.80 -51.39
N MET A 344 30.53 11.92 -51.12
CA MET A 344 29.54 12.36 -52.12
C MET A 344 28.47 13.19 -51.41
N GLU A 345 28.33 14.44 -51.85
CA GLU A 345 27.31 15.40 -51.45
C GLU A 345 26.04 15.24 -52.30
N MET A 346 24.87 15.47 -51.69
CA MET A 346 23.63 16.10 -52.22
C MET A 346 22.44 15.53 -51.42
N GLU A 347 21.43 16.27 -51.00
CA GLU A 347 21.07 17.67 -51.15
C GLU A 347 20.08 17.96 -50.01
N SER A 348 20.03 19.23 -49.60
CA SER A 348 19.12 19.76 -48.59
C SER A 348 17.66 19.66 -49.01
N ASP A 349 16.77 19.33 -48.06
CA ASP A 349 15.49 20.02 -47.99
C ASP A 349 14.98 20.18 -46.55
N LYS A 350 14.53 21.41 -46.28
CA LYS A 350 14.04 21.91 -45.00
C LYS A 350 12.63 21.39 -44.71
N ILE A 351 12.41 20.80 -43.53
CA ILE A 351 11.09 20.79 -42.87
C ILE A 351 11.29 21.02 -41.36
N ILE A 352 10.62 22.05 -40.86
CA ILE A 352 10.48 22.38 -39.42
C ILE A 352 9.41 21.48 -38.81
N PRO A 353 9.63 20.93 -37.60
CA PRO A 353 8.65 21.08 -36.51
C PRO A 353 9.36 21.45 -35.20
N LYS A 354 9.07 22.61 -34.61
CA LYS A 354 8.08 22.83 -33.54
C LYS A 354 8.20 21.86 -32.35
N GLU A 355 8.63 22.48 -31.25
CA GLU A 355 8.68 22.05 -29.84
C GLU A 355 7.79 20.86 -29.45
N LEU A 356 8.42 19.87 -28.82
CA LEU A 356 7.79 19.04 -27.80
C LEU A 356 8.45 19.35 -26.45
N SER A 357 7.58 19.65 -25.49
CA SER A 357 7.83 19.98 -24.10
C SER A 357 8.65 18.91 -23.37
N THR A 358 9.71 19.38 -22.74
CA THR A 358 10.65 18.73 -21.83
C THR A 358 9.93 18.10 -20.63
N LYS A 359 10.19 16.82 -20.34
CA LYS A 359 10.01 16.26 -18.98
C LYS A 359 11.06 16.92 -18.06
N PRO A 360 10.74 17.37 -16.84
CA PRO A 360 11.75 17.89 -15.94
C PRO A 360 12.69 16.75 -15.53
N ASN A 361 14.00 17.02 -15.56
CA ASN A 361 15.02 16.10 -15.09
C ASN A 361 14.84 15.89 -13.58
N CYS A 362 14.90 14.64 -13.13
CA CYS A 362 14.73 14.21 -11.73
C CYS A 362 15.85 14.69 -10.78
N THR A 363 16.73 15.59 -11.22
CA THR A 363 17.97 16.00 -10.53
C THR A 363 17.90 17.35 -9.82
N GLU A 364 16.74 18.01 -9.74
CA GLU A 364 16.60 19.36 -9.14
C GLU A 364 15.59 19.45 -7.97
N LEU A 365 15.01 18.34 -7.49
CA LEU A 365 13.99 18.38 -6.42
C LEU A 365 14.58 18.57 -5.00
N ILE A 366 15.81 18.09 -4.77
CA ILE A 366 16.53 18.17 -3.50
C ILE A 366 17.99 18.53 -3.81
N ALA A 367 18.53 19.57 -3.16
CA ALA A 367 19.91 19.99 -3.39
C ALA A 367 20.90 18.89 -2.98
N PRO A 368 21.90 18.57 -3.82
CA PRO A 368 22.99 17.68 -3.41
C PRO A 368 23.68 18.17 -2.14
N GLY A 369 23.79 17.30 -1.13
CA GLY A 369 24.40 17.64 0.17
C GLY A 369 23.44 18.18 1.23
N THR A 370 22.13 18.18 0.97
CA THR A 370 21.12 18.53 1.98
C THR A 370 21.24 17.58 3.20
N PRO A 371 21.37 18.12 4.43
CA PRO A 371 21.46 17.28 5.63
C PRO A 371 20.16 16.52 5.89
N ILE A 372 20.28 15.27 6.35
CA ILE A 372 19.16 14.44 6.76
C ILE A 372 19.14 14.37 8.29
N GLN A 373 18.01 14.70 8.89
CA GLN A 373 17.78 14.62 10.33
C GLN A 373 17.10 13.30 10.68
N PHE A 374 17.72 12.50 11.55
CA PHE A 374 17.19 11.18 11.95
C PHE A 374 16.45 11.18 13.30
N ASP A 375 16.43 12.32 14.00
CA ASP A 375 15.78 12.43 15.31
C ASP A 375 14.97 13.72 15.41
N MET A 376 13.68 13.62 15.76
CA MET A 376 12.82 14.75 16.07
C MET A 376 12.92 15.05 17.56
N VAL A 377 14.02 15.68 17.96
CA VAL A 377 14.18 16.24 19.31
C VAL A 377 14.66 17.66 19.13
N LEU A 378 13.77 18.62 19.33
CA LEU A 378 14.20 19.98 19.64
C LEU A 378 14.95 19.93 20.98
N PRO A 379 16.15 20.52 21.08
CA PRO A 379 16.74 20.79 22.38
C PRO A 379 15.74 21.60 23.22
N ALA A 380 15.67 21.31 24.51
CA ALA A 380 14.78 21.95 25.47
C ALA A 380 15.05 23.46 25.65
N THR A 381 14.68 24.28 24.66
CA THR A 381 14.76 25.74 24.72
C THR A 381 13.42 26.46 24.60
N GLU A 382 12.29 25.76 24.50
CA GLU A 382 10.95 26.39 24.48
C GLU A 382 10.06 26.02 25.69
N PHE A 383 10.63 25.41 26.73
CA PHE A 383 9.91 25.15 28.00
C PHE A 383 9.64 26.39 28.86
N LEU A 384 9.88 27.61 28.35
CA LEU A 384 9.75 28.85 29.11
C LEU A 384 8.48 29.67 28.84
N ASP A 385 7.72 29.39 27.78
CA ASP A 385 6.52 30.20 27.47
C ASP A 385 5.19 29.58 27.90
N GLN A 386 5.16 28.31 28.33
CA GLN A 386 3.94 27.68 28.86
C GLN A 386 3.76 27.81 30.38
N ASN A 387 4.71 28.42 31.10
CA ASN A 387 4.71 28.45 32.58
C ASN A 387 4.41 29.82 33.23
N ARG A 388 3.80 30.75 32.50
CA ARG A 388 3.17 31.95 33.12
C ARG A 388 1.65 31.86 33.09
N GLY A 389 1.12 30.90 33.87
CA GLY A 389 -0.33 30.78 34.06
C GLY A 389 -0.78 29.64 34.97
N GLY A 390 0.03 29.23 35.95
CA GLY A 390 -0.34 28.13 36.85
C GLY A 390 -1.50 28.49 37.79
N ARG A 391 -2.65 27.81 37.67
CA ARG A 391 -3.62 27.67 38.75
C ARG A 391 -3.57 26.25 39.29
N ARG A 392 -3.37 26.15 40.61
CA ARG A 392 -3.28 24.92 41.41
C ARG A 392 -4.61 24.17 41.41
N THR A 393 -4.59 22.86 41.18
CA THR A 393 -5.71 21.93 41.39
C THR A 393 -5.82 21.54 42.88
N ASN A 394 -7.05 21.52 43.39
CA ASN A 394 -7.42 21.09 44.76
C ASN A 394 -7.74 19.57 44.75
N PRO A 395 -7.69 18.84 45.89
CA PRO A 395 -7.70 17.37 45.92
C PRO A 395 -9.11 16.73 45.86
N PHE A 396 -10.13 17.49 45.48
CA PHE A 396 -11.48 16.98 45.22
C PHE A 396 -11.81 17.28 43.76
N GLY A 397 -11.70 16.25 42.92
CA GLY A 397 -11.65 16.38 41.46
C GLY A 397 -12.94 16.88 40.83
N GLU A 398 -13.03 18.19 40.66
CA GLU A 398 -13.92 18.85 39.71
C GLU A 398 -13.08 19.86 38.91
N SER A 399 -12.94 19.63 37.61
CA SER A 399 -12.40 20.61 36.65
C SER A 399 -13.57 21.30 35.95
N GLU A 400 -13.57 22.63 35.96
CA GLU A 400 -14.57 23.44 35.23
C GLU A 400 -14.53 23.13 33.73
N ASP A 401 -15.72 23.06 33.13
CA ASP A 401 -16.00 22.77 31.73
C ASP A 401 -15.18 23.63 30.76
N ASN A 402 -14.19 23.01 30.12
CA ASN A 402 -13.55 23.53 28.91
C ASN A 402 -14.50 23.30 27.71
N LYS A 403 -15.34 24.30 27.43
CA LYS A 403 -16.28 24.30 26.29
C LYS A 403 -15.64 24.37 24.89
N ASN A 404 -14.32 24.16 24.76
CA ASN A 404 -13.61 24.19 23.48
C ASN A 404 -13.10 22.82 23.01
N ASP A 405 -13.11 21.78 23.86
CA ASP A 405 -12.55 20.46 23.52
C ASP A 405 -13.61 19.48 22.96
N GLU A 406 -14.89 19.82 23.00
CA GLU A 406 -15.97 18.95 22.49
C GLU A 406 -16.04 18.94 20.94
N GLU A 407 -15.58 19.98 20.25
CA GLU A 407 -15.62 20.03 18.77
C GLU A 407 -14.50 19.20 18.09
N ASP A 408 -13.36 18.96 18.75
CA ASP A 408 -12.25 18.17 18.18
C ASP A 408 -12.36 16.66 18.47
N SER A 409 -13.31 16.24 19.32
CA SER A 409 -13.45 14.85 19.74
C SER A 409 -14.05 13.91 18.67
N LEU A 410 -14.75 14.46 17.66
CA LEU A 410 -15.47 13.67 16.65
C LEU A 410 -14.60 13.16 15.47
N LEU A 411 -13.38 13.66 15.31
CA LEU A 411 -12.48 13.34 14.17
C LEU A 411 -11.02 13.11 14.58
N GLN A 412 -10.79 12.58 15.79
CA GLN A 412 -9.44 12.23 16.23
C GLN A 412 -9.08 10.82 15.77
N GLN A 413 -8.14 10.72 14.82
CA GLN A 413 -7.58 9.43 14.41
C GLN A 413 -6.12 9.30 14.84
N MET A 414 -5.80 8.21 15.54
CA MET A 414 -4.45 7.90 16.00
C MET A 414 -3.84 6.78 15.17
N PHE A 415 -2.56 6.92 14.85
CA PHE A 415 -1.76 5.96 14.07
C PHE A 415 -0.42 5.72 14.77
N VAL A 416 0.05 4.47 14.80
CA VAL A 416 1.37 4.15 15.34
C VAL A 416 2.41 4.24 14.23
N VAL A 417 3.35 5.16 14.36
CA VAL A 417 4.37 5.44 13.34
C VAL A 417 5.77 5.47 13.94
N ARG A 418 6.77 5.23 13.10
CA ARG A 418 8.19 5.37 13.41
C ARG A 418 8.79 6.42 12.51
N PHE A 419 9.42 7.43 13.10
CA PHE A 419 10.10 8.44 12.31
C PHE A 419 11.38 7.87 11.69
N LEU A 420 11.51 8.03 10.37
CA LEU A 420 12.68 7.57 9.62
C LEU A 420 13.66 8.69 9.36
N GLY A 421 13.17 9.89 9.07
CA GLY A 421 14.00 11.08 8.92
C GLY A 421 13.26 12.24 8.24
N SER A 422 13.87 13.42 8.30
CA SER A 422 13.40 14.61 7.60
C SER A 422 14.53 15.29 6.85
N MET A 423 14.18 16.01 5.79
CA MET A 423 15.14 16.81 5.02
C MET A 423 14.46 17.98 4.32
N ALA A 424 15.23 19.04 4.06
CA ALA A 424 14.75 20.20 3.32
C ALA A 424 14.49 19.86 1.84
N VAL A 425 13.44 20.46 1.26
CA VAL A 425 13.04 20.24 -0.14
C VAL A 425 12.82 21.57 -0.85
N GLN A 426 12.98 21.58 -2.18
CA GLN A 426 12.92 22.82 -2.97
C GLN A 426 11.56 23.09 -3.61
N SER A 427 10.68 22.10 -3.70
CA SER A 427 9.34 22.24 -4.25
C SER A 427 8.33 21.37 -3.52
N ASP A 428 7.06 21.73 -3.63
CA ASP A 428 5.91 20.95 -3.17
C ASP A 428 4.86 20.77 -4.27
N ASP A 429 5.26 20.93 -5.54
CA ASP A 429 4.36 20.83 -6.69
C ASP A 429 3.92 19.39 -6.99
N THR A 430 4.76 18.40 -6.66
CA THR A 430 4.50 16.99 -6.97
C THR A 430 4.88 16.06 -5.81
N ASN A 431 4.20 14.92 -5.75
CA ASN A 431 4.53 13.84 -4.81
C ASN A 431 5.90 13.18 -5.10
N GLU A 432 6.53 13.47 -6.24
CA GLU A 432 7.85 12.95 -6.60
C GLU A 432 8.94 13.38 -5.61
N VAL A 433 8.80 14.57 -5.03
CA VAL A 433 9.68 15.09 -3.98
C VAL A 433 9.68 14.19 -2.75
N ILE A 434 8.51 13.67 -2.36
CA ILE A 434 8.37 12.78 -1.20
C ILE A 434 9.04 11.42 -1.50
N TYR A 435 8.85 10.87 -2.70
CA TYR A 435 9.49 9.60 -3.08
C TYR A 435 11.01 9.71 -3.15
N GLU A 436 11.53 10.83 -3.64
CA GLU A 436 12.97 11.08 -3.67
C GLU A 436 13.53 11.27 -2.25
N ALA A 437 12.81 11.99 -1.37
CA ALA A 437 13.17 12.11 0.05
C ALA A 437 13.16 10.74 0.76
N MET A 438 12.16 9.89 0.51
CA MET A 438 12.13 8.51 1.04
C MET A 438 13.36 7.73 0.60
N ARG A 439 13.72 7.80 -0.69
CA ARG A 439 14.87 7.11 -1.27
C ARG A 439 16.17 7.55 -0.60
N GLN A 440 16.38 8.86 -0.43
CA GLN A 440 17.59 9.41 0.17
C GLN A 440 17.67 9.11 1.68
N VAL A 441 16.58 9.26 2.43
CA VAL A 441 16.51 8.93 3.86
C VAL A 441 16.83 7.45 4.09
N LEU A 442 16.19 6.54 3.36
CA LEU A 442 16.42 5.10 3.51
C LEU A 442 17.84 4.70 3.11
N ALA A 443 18.36 5.24 2.00
CA ALA A 443 19.74 5.00 1.57
C ALA A 443 20.74 5.48 2.62
N ALA A 444 20.54 6.68 3.19
CA ALA A 444 21.42 7.22 4.22
C ALA A 444 21.36 6.38 5.51
N ARG A 445 20.18 5.92 5.95
CA ARG A 445 20.06 5.00 7.09
C ARG A 445 20.82 3.70 6.87
N ALA A 446 20.77 3.14 5.66
CA ALA A 446 21.49 1.92 5.30
C ALA A 446 23.01 2.14 5.27
N ILE A 447 23.49 3.23 4.63
CA ILE A 447 24.91 3.57 4.52
C ILE A 447 25.53 3.81 5.91
N HIS A 448 24.80 4.49 6.80
CA HIS A 448 25.27 4.85 8.13
C HIS A 448 24.90 3.84 9.23
N ASN A 449 24.32 2.68 8.88
CA ASN A 449 23.91 1.63 9.83
C ASN A 449 23.01 2.15 10.97
N ILE A 450 22.07 3.04 10.66
CA ILE A 450 21.15 3.64 11.63
C ILE A 450 19.91 2.76 11.75
N PHE A 451 19.94 1.81 12.68
CA PHE A 451 18.83 0.88 12.94
C PHE A 451 17.81 1.39 13.96
N ARG A 452 18.19 2.36 14.81
CA ARG A 452 17.30 2.90 15.84
C ARG A 452 16.24 3.80 15.18
N THR A 453 14.98 3.48 15.41
CA THR A 453 13.83 4.32 15.09
C THR A 453 13.05 4.59 16.37
N THR A 454 12.39 5.75 16.45
CA THR A 454 11.57 6.10 17.59
C THR A 454 10.11 5.98 17.21
N GLU A 455 9.37 5.18 17.96
CA GLU A 455 7.93 5.02 17.81
C GLU A 455 7.18 6.21 18.41
N SER A 456 6.10 6.63 17.76
CA SER A 456 5.26 7.76 18.15
C SER A 456 3.82 7.49 17.74
N HIS A 457 2.88 8.02 18.51
CA HIS A 457 1.47 8.08 18.12
C HIS A 457 1.26 9.34 17.29
N LEU A 458 1.04 9.18 15.99
CA LEU A 458 0.62 10.25 15.10
C LEU A 458 -0.88 10.43 15.23
N MET A 459 -1.26 11.56 15.81
CA MET A 459 -2.64 11.93 16.02
C MET A 459 -3.06 12.99 15.02
N VAL A 460 -4.02 12.63 14.17
CA VAL A 460 -4.64 13.50 13.17
C VAL A 460 -5.89 14.11 13.78
N THR A 461 -5.94 15.44 13.76
CA THR A 461 -7.10 16.25 14.18
C THR A 461 -7.54 17.12 13.02
N THR A 462 -8.66 17.83 13.17
CA THR A 462 -9.16 18.75 12.13
C THR A 462 -8.23 19.94 11.87
N LYS A 463 -7.31 20.26 12.79
CA LYS A 463 -6.43 21.43 12.73
C LYS A 463 -4.94 21.11 12.71
N SER A 464 -4.53 19.93 13.19
CA SER A 464 -3.11 19.61 13.39
C SER A 464 -2.78 18.12 13.32
N LEU A 465 -1.52 17.83 13.01
CA LEU A 465 -0.86 16.53 13.17
C LEU A 465 0.04 16.61 14.40
N ARG A 466 -0.21 15.77 15.41
CA ARG A 466 0.57 15.73 16.64
C ARG A 466 1.30 14.41 16.77
N LEU A 467 2.62 14.45 16.98
CA LEU A 467 3.42 13.28 17.32
C LEU A 467 3.54 13.18 18.83
N ILE A 468 2.92 12.16 19.41
CA ILE A 468 2.88 11.95 20.85
C ILE A 468 3.80 10.78 21.21
N ASP A 469 4.60 10.98 22.26
CA ASP A 469 5.40 9.92 22.84
C ASP A 469 4.48 8.89 23.52
N PRO A 470 4.54 7.60 23.13
CA PRO A 470 3.59 6.59 23.63
C PRO A 470 3.73 6.32 25.13
N GLN A 471 4.93 6.53 25.71
CA GLN A 471 5.20 6.24 27.12
C GLN A 471 4.84 7.41 28.03
N THR A 472 5.17 8.63 27.62
CA THR A 472 5.01 9.84 28.45
C THR A 472 3.76 10.64 28.14
N GLN A 473 3.07 10.35 27.03
CA GLN A 473 1.92 11.11 26.50
C GLN A 473 2.26 12.59 26.21
N VAL A 474 3.55 12.93 26.12
CA VAL A 474 4.01 14.27 25.77
C VAL A 474 4.03 14.43 24.25
N THR A 475 3.44 15.53 23.77
CA THR A 475 3.54 15.93 22.35
C THR A 475 4.98 16.34 22.04
N ARG A 476 5.65 15.59 21.17
CA ARG A 476 7.02 15.84 20.71
C ARG A 476 7.08 16.96 19.68
N THR A 477 6.14 16.94 18.72
CA THR A 477 6.05 17.91 17.63
C THR A 477 4.58 18.07 17.22
N THR A 478 4.20 19.27 16.81
CA THR A 478 2.88 19.58 16.22
C THR A 478 3.11 20.23 14.86
N PHE A 479 2.42 19.75 13.82
CA PHE A 479 2.34 20.41 12.53
C PHE A 479 0.91 20.92 12.33
N GLU A 480 0.75 22.18 11.97
CA GLU A 480 -0.57 22.69 11.59
C GLU A 480 -0.99 22.05 10.27
N LEU A 481 -2.23 21.57 10.18
CA LEU A 481 -2.69 20.88 8.95
C LEU A 481 -2.66 21.83 7.74
N ALA A 482 -2.87 23.13 7.96
CA ALA A 482 -2.74 24.18 6.95
C ALA A 482 -1.30 24.35 6.40
N SER A 483 -0.28 23.91 7.15
CA SER A 483 1.12 23.95 6.74
C SER A 483 1.56 22.72 5.95
N VAL A 484 0.73 21.68 5.90
CA VAL A 484 1.02 20.44 5.17
C VAL A 484 0.56 20.61 3.72
N THR A 485 1.50 20.70 2.80
CA THR A 485 1.20 21.01 1.39
C THR A 485 1.08 19.78 0.51
N GLN A 486 1.79 18.70 0.86
CA GLN A 486 1.72 17.42 0.14
C GLN A 486 1.75 16.24 1.10
N PHE A 487 1.11 15.14 0.70
CA PHE A 487 1.15 13.86 1.39
C PHE A 487 1.21 12.72 0.38
N ALA A 488 2.08 11.72 0.61
CA ALA A 488 2.14 10.52 -0.19
C ALA A 488 2.48 9.28 0.64
N ALA A 489 1.82 8.17 0.31
CA ALA A 489 2.26 6.82 0.69
C ALA A 489 3.12 6.22 -0.43
N HIS A 490 4.13 5.43 -0.09
CA HIS A 490 5.01 4.82 -1.08
C HIS A 490 4.25 3.78 -1.92
N GLN A 491 4.50 3.77 -3.24
CA GLN A 491 3.77 2.94 -4.20
C GLN A 491 3.95 1.43 -3.94
N ASP A 492 5.19 0.98 -3.72
CA ASP A 492 5.47 -0.44 -3.44
C ASP A 492 5.45 -0.84 -1.96
N ASN A 493 5.94 0.03 -1.06
CA ASN A 493 6.01 -0.26 0.36
C ASN A 493 4.91 0.50 1.11
N LYS A 494 3.76 -0.15 1.27
CA LYS A 494 2.59 0.42 1.95
C LYS A 494 2.84 0.86 3.39
N ARG A 495 3.95 0.48 4.03
CA ARG A 495 4.31 0.96 5.37
C ARG A 495 4.92 2.36 5.36
N LEU A 496 5.46 2.82 4.24
CA LEU A 496 6.14 4.11 4.15
C LEU A 496 5.16 5.21 3.77
N ILE A 497 5.21 6.29 4.56
CA ILE A 497 4.43 7.50 4.33
C ILE A 497 5.33 8.72 4.50
N GLY A 498 4.99 9.81 3.83
CA GLY A 498 5.66 11.08 4.02
C GLY A 498 4.78 12.26 3.65
N PHE A 499 5.10 13.40 4.22
CA PHE A 499 4.43 14.66 3.91
C PHE A 499 5.40 15.83 3.91
N VAL A 500 5.07 16.85 3.13
CA VAL A 500 5.83 18.10 3.04
C VAL A 500 5.15 19.14 3.92
N VAL A 501 5.93 19.79 4.77
CA VAL A 501 5.51 20.90 5.61
C VAL A 501 6.19 22.17 5.13
N ARG A 502 5.40 23.22 4.91
CA ARG A 502 5.86 24.56 4.58
C ARG A 502 5.74 25.45 5.81
N VAL A 503 6.86 25.99 6.28
CA VAL A 503 6.92 26.90 7.42
C VAL A 503 7.42 28.26 6.94
N THR A 504 6.67 29.31 7.25
CA THR A 504 7.09 30.69 7.03
C THR A 504 7.95 31.16 8.20
N GLU A 505 9.25 31.39 7.96
CA GLU A 505 10.14 31.90 8.99
C GLU A 505 10.00 33.42 9.15
N SER A 506 10.41 33.97 10.30
CA SER A 506 10.24 35.39 10.68
C SER A 506 10.90 36.41 9.73
N LEU A 507 11.74 35.95 8.80
CA LEU A 507 12.41 36.76 7.77
C LEU A 507 11.67 36.78 6.42
N GLY A 508 10.52 36.09 6.31
CA GLY A 508 9.75 36.00 5.07
C GLY A 508 10.28 34.97 4.07
N GLU A 509 11.29 34.17 4.45
CA GLU A 509 11.71 33.00 3.69
C GLU A 509 10.82 31.80 4.05
N GLU A 510 10.26 31.15 3.02
CA GLU A 510 9.49 29.91 3.17
C GLU A 510 10.47 28.73 3.18
N SER A 511 10.47 27.97 4.28
CA SER A 511 11.25 26.74 4.41
C SER A 511 10.33 25.53 4.26
N MET A 512 10.73 24.58 3.42
CA MET A 512 9.97 23.35 3.19
C MET A 512 10.77 22.13 3.63
N SER A 513 10.11 21.21 4.33
CA SER A 513 10.73 19.96 4.77
C SER A 513 9.83 18.77 4.50
N ALA A 514 10.41 17.70 3.97
CA ALA A 514 9.75 16.40 3.84
C ALA A 514 10.02 15.56 5.10
N ASN A 515 8.97 15.05 5.72
CA ASN A 515 9.03 14.21 6.92
C ASN A 515 8.59 12.79 6.56
N ILE A 516 9.46 11.80 6.79
CA ILE A 516 9.26 10.41 6.37
C ILE A 516 9.05 9.50 7.59
N PHE A 517 8.02 8.66 7.51
CA PHE A 517 7.62 7.73 8.56
C PHE A 517 7.38 6.33 8.03
N GLU A 518 7.49 5.35 8.93
CA GLU A 518 7.09 3.96 8.73
C GLU A 518 5.93 3.63 9.67
N SER A 519 4.83 3.13 9.15
CA SER A 519 3.67 2.67 9.93
C SER A 519 3.84 1.22 10.38
N ASN A 520 3.38 0.91 11.59
CA ASN A 520 3.37 -0.45 12.13
C ASN A 520 2.07 -1.18 11.74
N THR A 521 2.13 -2.22 10.91
CA THR A 521 0.95 -2.92 10.35
C THR A 521 0.36 -4.01 11.25
N GLU A 522 0.50 -3.95 12.57
CA GLU A 522 -0.04 -5.03 13.43
C GLU A 522 -1.49 -4.84 13.87
N GLY A 523 -2.16 -3.75 13.53
CA GLY A 523 -3.60 -3.64 13.76
C GLY A 523 -4.18 -2.26 13.47
N GLU A 524 -5.34 -2.28 12.84
CA GLU A 524 -6.39 -1.25 12.81
C GLU A 524 -6.41 -0.15 11.75
N LYS A 525 -5.33 0.40 11.18
CA LYS A 525 -5.50 1.45 10.12
C LYS A 525 -4.45 1.41 9.01
N ASP A 526 -4.93 1.28 7.77
CA ASP A 526 -4.10 1.26 6.55
C ASP A 526 -3.41 2.63 6.36
N PRO A 527 -2.09 2.69 6.10
CA PRO A 527 -1.39 3.92 5.73
C PRO A 527 -1.99 4.62 4.50
N GLU A 528 -2.64 3.85 3.62
CA GLU A 528 -3.41 4.39 2.50
C GLU A 528 -4.71 5.09 2.96
N ALA A 529 -5.31 4.63 4.06
CA ALA A 529 -6.44 5.31 4.70
C ALA A 529 -6.00 6.60 5.41
N LEU A 530 -4.80 6.64 6.01
CA LEU A 530 -4.22 7.89 6.53
C LEU A 530 -3.96 8.90 5.41
N ALA A 531 -3.44 8.44 4.28
CA ALA A 531 -3.25 9.26 3.08
C ALA A 531 -4.56 9.84 2.58
N GLN A 532 -5.58 9.00 2.45
CA GLN A 532 -6.91 9.41 2.02
C GLN A 532 -7.59 10.32 3.04
N LEU A 533 -7.39 10.10 4.34
CA LEU A 533 -7.90 10.97 5.41
C LEU A 533 -7.30 12.36 5.28
N MET A 534 -5.98 12.47 5.11
CA MET A 534 -5.30 13.75 4.95
C MET A 534 -5.67 14.44 3.63
N MET A 535 -5.85 13.69 2.54
CA MET A 535 -6.32 14.23 1.25
C MET A 535 -7.82 14.61 1.24
N SER A 536 -8.65 13.99 2.09
CA SER A 536 -10.09 14.25 2.18
C SER A 536 -10.46 15.38 3.16
N MET A 537 -9.44 16.03 3.75
CA MET A 537 -9.57 17.20 4.62
C MET A 537 -9.27 18.57 3.95
N PRO A 538 -9.64 18.89 2.68
CA PRO A 538 -9.46 20.24 2.18
C PRO A 538 -10.52 21.18 2.77
N LEU A 539 -10.06 22.18 3.53
CA LEU A 539 -10.85 23.35 3.90
C LEU A 539 -11.11 24.22 2.65
N THR A 540 -12.34 24.74 2.54
CA THR A 540 -12.64 25.83 1.60
C THR A 540 -12.22 27.17 2.19
N ASN A 541 -11.94 28.16 1.34
CA ASN A 541 -11.45 29.51 1.70
C ASN A 541 -12.34 30.31 2.69
N ASP A 542 -13.48 29.75 3.13
CA ASP A 542 -14.46 30.40 4.01
C ASP A 542 -14.64 29.69 5.37
N GLY A 543 -13.79 28.70 5.71
CA GLY A 543 -13.70 28.16 7.08
C GLY A 543 -14.94 27.40 7.61
N LYS A 544 -15.71 26.73 6.75
CA LYS A 544 -16.82 25.84 7.19
C LYS A 544 -16.63 24.39 6.73
N PHE A 545 -16.89 23.45 7.63
CA PHE A 545 -16.86 22.00 7.37
C PHE A 545 -18.01 21.55 6.45
N LYS A 546 -17.71 20.61 5.54
CA LYS A 546 -18.74 19.75 4.94
C LYS A 546 -19.02 18.61 5.91
N LEU A 547 -20.24 18.59 6.47
CA LEU A 547 -20.78 17.43 7.15
C LEU A 547 -20.87 16.27 6.14
N LEU A 548 -20.12 15.19 6.36
CA LEU A 548 -20.54 13.87 5.89
C LEU A 548 -21.56 13.39 6.92
N ASN A 549 -22.81 13.22 6.49
CA ASN A 549 -23.90 12.75 7.34
C ASN A 549 -23.53 11.42 8.00
N ASP A 550 -23.61 11.39 9.34
CA ASP A 550 -23.79 10.18 10.12
C ASP A 550 -25.20 10.19 10.72
N GLN A 551 -25.97 9.13 10.50
CA GLN A 551 -27.09 8.67 11.34
C GLN A 551 -27.26 7.17 11.05
N SER A 552 -27.33 6.25 12.00
CA SER A 552 -27.17 6.26 13.46
C SER A 552 -27.45 4.82 13.88
N GLU A 553 -26.51 4.16 14.57
CA GLU A 553 -26.86 3.11 15.51
C GLU A 553 -27.34 3.78 16.80
N GLU A 554 -28.45 3.29 17.36
CA GLU A 554 -28.73 3.42 18.79
C GLU A 554 -29.30 2.08 19.29
N ASP A 555 -28.36 1.29 19.82
CA ASP A 555 -28.35 0.56 21.08
C ASP A 555 -29.65 0.11 21.78
N GLY A 556 -29.56 -1.11 22.34
CA GLY A 556 -30.53 -1.69 23.26
C GLY A 556 -30.16 -3.10 23.68
N ALA A 557 -29.14 -3.24 24.52
CA ALA A 557 -28.77 -4.49 25.18
C ALA A 557 -29.87 -5.01 26.12
N ILE A 558 -30.12 -6.33 26.11
CA ILE A 558 -30.78 -7.08 27.20
C ILE A 558 -30.02 -8.41 27.40
N PRO A 559 -29.80 -8.89 28.65
CA PRO A 559 -28.95 -10.05 28.94
C PRO A 559 -29.68 -11.39 28.83
N GLU A 560 -28.96 -12.45 28.47
CA GLU A 560 -29.42 -13.85 28.57
C GLU A 560 -29.16 -14.41 29.98
N GLU A 561 -30.20 -14.90 30.66
CA GLU A 561 -30.29 -16.31 31.07
C GLU A 561 -31.68 -16.68 31.66
N ARG A 562 -32.25 -17.76 31.09
CA ARG A 562 -32.85 -18.93 31.76
C ARG A 562 -34.25 -18.85 32.43
N GLY A 563 -35.18 -19.69 31.91
CA GLY A 563 -36.08 -20.53 32.74
C GLY A 563 -37.60 -20.30 32.68
N GLU A 564 -38.29 -21.22 31.98
CA GLU A 564 -39.57 -21.93 32.28
C GLU A 564 -40.88 -21.24 32.78
N GLU A 565 -41.99 -21.92 32.43
CA GLU A 565 -43.39 -21.83 32.95
C GLU A 565 -44.26 -20.65 32.44
N SER A 566 -45.57 -20.72 32.20
CA SER A 566 -46.62 -21.74 32.09
C SER A 566 -47.89 -21.01 31.57
N GLU A 567 -48.80 -21.77 30.96
CA GLU A 567 -50.27 -21.58 30.79
C GLU A 567 -50.93 -20.20 31.07
N ALA A 568 -51.67 -19.69 30.06
CA ALA A 568 -53.13 -19.48 30.07
C ALA A 568 -53.59 -18.58 28.91
#